data_AF-A0A433USU3-F1
#
_entry.id   AF-A0A433USU3-F1
#
_cell.length_a   1.000
_cell.length_b   1.000
_cell.length_c   1.000
_cell.angle_alpha   90.00
_cell.angle_beta   90.00
_cell.angle_gamma   90.00
#
_symmetry.space_group_name_H-M   'P 1'
#
loop_
_entity.id
_entity.type
_entity.pdbx_description
1 polymer ?
#
loop_
_entity_poly.entity_id
_entity_poly.type
_entity_poly.pdbx_seq_one_letter_code
_entity_poly.pdbx_strand_id
1 'polypeptide(L)'
;MQAINRLRSAMQLQDISRRNAEIDAARGMLFEALADYTNPHLLAETCAPGQLRRLECSWAIEQAIITTYQVQNEVSAVSDSYGALRYRLHQLQTKICEDAHTVINQCESHNELDFLFPELTRIHHHDLVIIESWQNHIDWVKSLPPAELKLLNSADFHNSETTQTITNSEIPPEQISYENIAEKSHFYSLRDQLLFMFAPELRREYENYVSQKAAISGYRTLVTSNLEQASDLTVANLFHYFNIRDESQKEVNQ
;
A
#
# COMPACT_ATOMS: atom_id res chain seq x y z
N MET A 1 -20.67 -9.52 -4.63
CA MET A 1 -21.66 -10.27 -3.81
C MET A 1 -21.84 -11.72 -4.26
N GLN A 2 -22.12 -12.01 -5.54
CA GLN A 2 -22.35 -13.39 -6.02
C GLN A 2 -21.12 -14.31 -5.85
N ALA A 3 -19.91 -13.84 -6.19
CA ALA A 3 -18.68 -14.60 -5.99
C ALA A 3 -18.44 -15.00 -4.51
N ILE A 4 -18.66 -14.07 -3.58
CA ILE A 4 -18.53 -14.32 -2.13
C ILE A 4 -19.54 -15.37 -1.65
N ASN A 5 -20.78 -15.30 -2.12
CA ASN A 5 -21.79 -16.31 -1.79
C ASN A 5 -21.40 -17.69 -2.30
N ARG A 6 -20.82 -17.78 -3.51
CA ARG A 6 -20.29 -19.04 -4.04
C ARG A 6 -19.13 -19.58 -3.24
N LEU A 7 -18.17 -18.74 -2.84
CA LEU A 7 -17.09 -19.14 -1.94
C LEU A 7 -17.63 -19.68 -0.62
N ARG A 8 -18.61 -19.00 -0.02
CA ARG A 8 -19.25 -19.46 1.23
C ARG A 8 -19.92 -20.83 1.06
N SER A 9 -20.64 -21.04 -0.04
CA SER A 9 -21.25 -22.33 -0.36
C SER A 9 -20.18 -23.41 -0.58
N ALA A 10 -19.08 -23.09 -1.27
CA ALA A 10 -17.99 -24.02 -1.51
C ALA A 10 -17.36 -24.52 -0.19
N MET A 11 -17.21 -23.65 0.81
CA MET A 11 -16.67 -24.03 2.13
C MET A 11 -17.55 -25.03 2.90
N GLN A 12 -18.82 -25.21 2.50
CA GLN A 12 -19.72 -26.19 3.11
C GLN A 12 -19.71 -27.55 2.38
N LEU A 13 -19.09 -27.63 1.20
CA LEU A 13 -19.05 -28.84 0.39
C LEU A 13 -17.98 -29.81 0.90
N GLN A 14 -18.39 -31.07 1.13
CA GLN A 14 -17.50 -32.17 1.49
C GLN A 14 -16.78 -32.76 0.27
N ASP A 15 -17.41 -32.71 -0.90
CA ASP A 15 -16.81 -33.16 -2.16
C ASP A 15 -15.75 -32.16 -2.63
N ILE A 16 -14.49 -32.58 -2.63
CA ILE A 16 -13.33 -31.75 -2.97
C ILE A 16 -13.41 -31.26 -4.43
N SER A 17 -13.84 -32.11 -5.37
CA SER A 17 -13.91 -31.74 -6.78
C SER A 17 -14.96 -30.66 -7.01
N ARG A 18 -16.14 -30.83 -6.42
CA ARG A 18 -17.22 -29.83 -6.51
C ARG A 18 -16.86 -28.54 -5.77
N ARG A 19 -16.22 -28.65 -4.60
CA ARG A 19 -15.70 -27.51 -3.85
C ARG A 19 -14.73 -26.69 -4.70
N ASN A 20 -13.75 -27.35 -5.31
CA ASN A 20 -12.74 -26.66 -6.11
C ASN A 20 -13.37 -26.00 -7.35
N ALA A 21 -14.31 -26.67 -8.02
CA ALA A 21 -15.03 -26.09 -9.15
C ALA A 21 -15.84 -24.82 -8.79
N GLU A 22 -16.49 -24.79 -7.62
CA GLU A 22 -17.18 -23.58 -7.15
C GLU A 22 -16.21 -22.44 -6.82
N ILE A 23 -15.03 -22.76 -6.26
CA ILE A 23 -13.98 -21.77 -5.97
C ILE A 23 -13.40 -21.21 -7.29
N ASP A 24 -13.11 -22.06 -8.27
CA ASP A 24 -12.60 -21.62 -9.58
C ASP A 24 -13.61 -20.72 -10.30
N ALA A 25 -14.89 -21.09 -10.25
CA ALA A 25 -15.94 -20.27 -10.85
C ALA A 25 -16.13 -18.94 -10.12
N ALA A 26 -16.01 -18.91 -8.78
CA ALA A 26 -16.01 -17.65 -8.03
C ALA A 26 -14.79 -16.78 -8.37
N ARG A 27 -13.61 -17.38 -8.52
CA ARG A 27 -12.39 -16.70 -8.96
C ARG A 27 -12.55 -16.10 -10.36
N GLY A 28 -13.17 -16.82 -11.30
CA GLY A 28 -13.48 -16.30 -12.64
C GLY A 28 -14.29 -15.00 -12.58
N MET A 29 -15.35 -14.95 -11.77
CA MET A 29 -16.14 -13.73 -11.55
C MET A 29 -15.34 -12.59 -10.94
N LEU A 30 -14.38 -12.90 -10.06
CA LEU A 30 -13.50 -11.88 -9.48
C LEU A 30 -12.56 -11.29 -10.54
N PHE A 31 -12.01 -12.10 -11.45
CA PHE A 31 -11.21 -11.59 -12.57
C PHE A 31 -12.02 -10.71 -13.53
N GLU A 32 -13.26 -11.09 -13.83
CA GLU A 32 -14.16 -10.25 -14.63
C GLU A 32 -14.41 -8.90 -13.96
N ALA A 33 -14.74 -8.91 -12.66
CA ALA A 33 -14.95 -7.66 -11.91
C ALA A 33 -13.67 -6.82 -11.84
N LEU A 34 -12.51 -7.45 -11.64
CA LEU A 34 -11.23 -6.75 -11.58
C LEU A 34 -10.98 -5.95 -12.86
N ALA A 35 -11.26 -6.53 -14.03
CA ALA A 35 -11.07 -5.87 -15.33
C ALA A 35 -11.86 -4.56 -15.45
N ASP A 36 -13.06 -4.50 -14.87
CA ASP A 36 -13.89 -3.28 -14.83
C ASP A 36 -13.30 -2.20 -13.90
N TYR A 37 -12.79 -2.60 -12.73
CA TYR A 37 -12.20 -1.67 -11.77
C TYR A 37 -10.85 -1.13 -12.24
N THR A 38 -10.06 -1.92 -12.95
CA THR A 38 -8.74 -1.54 -13.48
C THR A 38 -8.80 -0.92 -14.88
N ASN A 39 -9.99 -0.68 -15.44
CA ASN A 39 -10.14 -0.14 -16.78
C ASN A 39 -9.52 1.29 -16.85
N PRO A 40 -8.47 1.51 -17.65
CA PRO A 40 -7.77 2.80 -17.69
C PRO A 40 -8.66 3.97 -18.14
N HIS A 41 -9.63 3.71 -19.01
CA HIS A 41 -10.55 4.74 -19.49
C HIS A 41 -11.45 5.24 -18.35
N LEU A 42 -11.96 4.32 -17.52
CA LEU A 42 -12.80 4.68 -16.38
C LEU A 42 -12.02 5.35 -15.25
N LEU A 43 -10.74 4.99 -15.08
CA LEU A 43 -9.87 5.63 -14.09
C LEU A 43 -9.56 7.08 -14.49
N ALA A 44 -9.22 7.31 -15.76
CA ALA A 44 -8.86 8.62 -16.27
C ALA A 44 -10.00 9.65 -16.21
N GLU A 45 -11.25 9.21 -16.11
CA GLU A 45 -12.43 10.08 -15.97
C GLU A 45 -12.67 10.58 -14.53
N THR A 46 -11.87 10.11 -13.55
CA THR A 46 -12.07 10.42 -12.14
C THR A 46 -10.93 11.27 -11.56
N CYS A 47 -11.27 12.13 -10.59
CA CYS A 47 -10.28 12.86 -9.79
C CYS A 47 -9.47 11.91 -8.89
N ALA A 48 -8.36 12.39 -8.31
CA ALA A 48 -7.46 11.55 -7.53
C ALA A 48 -8.16 10.80 -6.38
N PRO A 49 -9.05 11.41 -5.56
CA PRO A 49 -9.88 10.69 -4.59
C PRO A 49 -10.76 9.58 -5.20
N GLY A 50 -11.36 9.85 -6.36
CA GLY A 50 -12.20 8.88 -7.08
C GLY A 50 -11.41 7.70 -7.60
N GLN A 51 -10.21 7.95 -8.12
CA GLN A 51 -9.27 6.91 -8.53
C GLN A 51 -8.86 6.04 -7.35
N LEU A 52 -8.49 6.65 -6.22
CA LEU A 52 -8.12 5.91 -5.01
C LEU A 52 -9.22 4.93 -4.61
N ARG A 53 -10.48 5.37 -4.53
CA ARG A 53 -11.60 4.49 -4.16
C ARG A 53 -11.81 3.33 -5.15
N ARG A 54 -11.61 3.54 -6.45
CA ARG A 54 -11.69 2.44 -7.44
C ARG A 54 -10.53 1.47 -7.27
N LEU A 55 -9.32 1.97 -7.01
CA LEU A 55 -8.12 1.17 -6.83
C LEU A 55 -8.20 0.34 -5.54
N GLU A 56 -8.70 0.89 -4.44
CA GLU A 56 -9.00 0.14 -3.21
C GLU A 56 -9.91 -1.07 -3.47
N CYS A 57 -10.97 -0.89 -4.26
CA CYS A 57 -11.84 -2.00 -4.68
C CYS A 57 -11.08 -3.03 -5.52
N SER A 58 -10.23 -2.58 -6.46
CA SER A 58 -9.38 -3.46 -7.26
C SER A 58 -8.44 -4.29 -6.38
N TRP A 59 -7.75 -3.66 -5.43
CA TRP A 59 -6.84 -4.35 -4.50
C TRP A 59 -7.59 -5.33 -3.60
N ALA A 60 -8.79 -4.99 -3.13
CA ALA A 60 -9.63 -5.90 -2.36
C ALA A 60 -10.07 -7.13 -3.18
N ILE A 61 -10.38 -6.95 -4.47
CA ILE A 61 -10.69 -8.05 -5.38
C ILE A 61 -9.46 -8.96 -5.58
N GLU A 62 -8.27 -8.38 -5.75
CA GLU A 62 -7.01 -9.14 -5.84
C GLU A 62 -6.72 -9.94 -4.56
N GLN A 63 -6.91 -9.34 -3.38
CA GLN A 63 -6.80 -10.07 -2.10
C GLN A 63 -7.80 -11.24 -2.02
N ALA A 64 -9.04 -11.04 -2.49
CA ALA A 64 -10.03 -12.11 -2.55
C ALA A 64 -9.59 -13.23 -3.53
N ILE A 65 -9.02 -12.88 -4.69
CA ILE A 65 -8.45 -13.85 -5.64
C ILE A 65 -7.31 -14.64 -4.98
N ILE A 66 -6.37 -13.96 -4.33
CA ILE A 66 -5.27 -14.60 -3.57
C ILE A 66 -5.82 -15.58 -2.53
N THR A 67 -6.85 -15.17 -1.79
CA THR A 67 -7.52 -16.01 -0.78
C THR A 67 -8.11 -17.27 -1.40
N THR A 68 -8.68 -17.20 -2.62
CA THR A 68 -9.22 -18.39 -3.30
C THR A 68 -8.16 -19.47 -3.55
N TYR A 69 -6.92 -19.08 -3.87
CA TYR A 69 -5.80 -20.02 -4.04
C TYR A 69 -5.39 -20.65 -2.70
N GLN A 70 -5.39 -19.85 -1.63
CA GLN A 70 -5.08 -20.33 -0.29
C GLN A 70 -6.09 -21.40 0.18
N VAL A 71 -7.39 -21.16 0.01
CA VAL A 71 -8.46 -22.08 0.48
C VAL A 71 -8.57 -23.37 -0.34
N GLN A 72 -8.15 -23.38 -1.60
CA GLN A 72 -8.07 -24.62 -2.39
C GLN A 72 -6.93 -25.54 -1.91
N ASN A 73 -6.14 -25.08 -0.93
CA ASN A 73 -5.02 -25.82 -0.37
C ASN A 73 -4.03 -26.26 -1.46
N GLU A 74 -3.92 -25.49 -2.55
CA GLU A 74 -2.74 -25.56 -3.43
C GLU A 74 -1.45 -25.36 -2.62
N VAL A 75 -1.57 -24.74 -1.43
CA VAL A 75 -0.64 -24.71 -0.30
C VAL A 75 -0.03 -26.08 0.07
N SER A 76 -0.66 -27.21 -0.29
CA SER A 76 -0.12 -28.57 -0.06
C SER A 76 0.61 -29.18 -1.26
N ALA A 77 0.53 -28.55 -2.45
CA ALA A 77 1.31 -28.92 -3.61
C ALA A 77 2.69 -28.23 -3.57
N VAL A 78 3.62 -28.86 -2.85
CA VAL A 78 5.08 -28.93 -3.11
C VAL A 78 5.69 -27.66 -3.73
N SER A 79 6.37 -26.83 -2.91
CA SER A 79 7.34 -25.76 -3.29
C SER A 79 6.89 -24.64 -4.26
N ASP A 80 6.19 -24.98 -5.34
CA ASP A 80 5.81 -24.14 -6.46
C ASP A 80 4.55 -23.31 -6.15
N SER A 81 3.59 -23.86 -5.39
CA SER A 81 2.38 -23.10 -5.02
C SER A 81 2.66 -21.97 -4.02
N TYR A 82 3.53 -22.19 -3.03
CA TYR A 82 4.00 -21.12 -2.14
C TYR A 82 4.74 -20.03 -2.93
N GLY A 83 5.49 -20.41 -3.96
CA GLY A 83 6.10 -19.46 -4.89
C GLY A 83 5.07 -18.61 -5.61
N ALA A 84 4.00 -19.21 -6.13
CA ALA A 84 2.92 -18.50 -6.81
C ALA A 84 2.14 -17.56 -5.88
N LEU A 85 1.79 -18.00 -4.66
CA LEU A 85 1.07 -17.18 -3.69
C LEU A 85 1.92 -16.00 -3.21
N ARG A 86 3.19 -16.27 -2.89
CA ARG A 86 4.18 -15.24 -2.53
C ARG A 86 4.36 -14.23 -3.66
N TYR A 87 4.49 -14.70 -4.89
CA TYR A 87 4.61 -13.83 -6.07
C TYR A 87 3.40 -12.92 -6.22
N ARG A 88 2.17 -13.45 -6.07
CA ARG A 88 0.94 -12.66 -6.14
C ARG A 88 0.85 -11.60 -5.04
N LEU A 89 1.22 -11.94 -3.80
CA LEU A 89 1.24 -10.97 -2.70
C LEU A 89 2.27 -9.86 -2.93
N HIS A 90 3.46 -10.22 -3.42
CA HIS A 90 4.48 -9.24 -3.76
C HIS A 90 4.02 -8.32 -4.90
N GLN A 91 3.44 -8.88 -5.96
CA GLN A 91 2.87 -8.11 -7.07
C GLN A 91 1.77 -7.16 -6.60
N LEU A 92 0.90 -7.59 -5.66
CA LEU A 92 -0.12 -6.73 -5.08
C LEU A 92 0.50 -5.57 -4.29
N GLN A 93 1.52 -5.80 -3.48
CA GLN A 93 2.22 -4.74 -2.75
C GLN A 93 2.85 -3.73 -3.71
N THR A 94 3.60 -4.21 -4.72
CA THR A 94 4.18 -3.35 -5.76
C THR A 94 3.11 -2.52 -6.44
N LYS A 95 2.00 -3.16 -6.82
CA LYS A 95 0.87 -2.50 -7.49
C LYS A 95 0.24 -1.42 -6.61
N ILE A 96 0.02 -1.67 -5.33
CA ILE A 96 -0.51 -0.66 -4.39
C ILE A 96 0.42 0.55 -4.34
N CYS A 97 1.74 0.34 -4.26
CA CYS A 97 2.71 1.44 -4.25
C CYS A 97 2.73 2.23 -5.56
N GLU A 98 2.73 1.55 -6.71
CA GLU A 98 2.69 2.18 -8.03
C GLU A 98 1.39 2.98 -8.25
N ASP A 99 0.25 2.36 -7.94
CA ASP A 99 -1.07 2.98 -8.05
C ASP A 99 -1.17 4.20 -7.11
N ALA A 100 -0.70 4.09 -5.86
CA ALA A 100 -0.64 5.21 -4.92
C ALA A 100 0.24 6.35 -5.44
N HIS A 101 1.43 6.03 -5.95
CA HIS A 101 2.33 7.01 -6.55
C HIS A 101 1.66 7.74 -7.73
N THR A 102 0.93 7.03 -8.59
CA THR A 102 0.15 7.64 -9.68
C THR A 102 -0.93 8.57 -9.16
N VAL A 103 -1.73 8.14 -8.18
CA VAL A 103 -2.82 8.95 -7.59
C VAL A 103 -2.28 10.22 -6.94
N ILE A 104 -1.19 10.11 -6.15
CA ILE A 104 -0.60 11.26 -5.46
C ILE A 104 -0.09 12.29 -6.47
N ASN A 105 0.55 11.86 -7.55
CA ASN A 105 1.06 12.77 -8.59
C ASN A 105 -0.05 13.48 -9.37
N GLN A 106 -1.24 12.90 -9.43
CA GLN A 106 -2.42 13.51 -10.06
C GLN A 106 -3.21 14.41 -9.11
N CYS A 107 -2.81 14.53 -7.84
CA CYS A 107 -3.45 15.43 -6.90
C CYS A 107 -3.14 16.90 -7.26
N GLU A 108 -4.19 17.69 -7.48
CA GLU A 108 -4.08 19.07 -7.97
C GLU A 108 -4.48 20.10 -6.91
N SER A 109 -5.09 19.70 -5.79
CA SER A 109 -5.60 20.65 -4.79
C SER A 109 -5.47 20.19 -3.34
N HIS A 110 -5.49 21.15 -2.41
CA HIS A 110 -5.51 20.86 -0.96
C HIS A 110 -6.72 20.03 -0.54
N ASN A 111 -7.90 20.32 -1.10
CA ASN A 111 -9.11 19.57 -0.78
C ASN A 111 -8.99 18.07 -1.15
N GLU A 112 -8.24 17.76 -2.21
CA GLU A 112 -7.92 16.37 -2.55
C GLU A 112 -6.91 15.77 -1.57
N LEU A 113 -5.86 16.51 -1.18
CA LEU A 113 -4.91 16.05 -0.15
C LEU A 113 -5.56 15.83 1.22
N ASP A 114 -6.52 16.67 1.61
CA ASP A 114 -7.28 16.53 2.86
C ASP A 114 -7.95 15.17 2.97
N PHE A 115 -8.33 14.60 1.82
CA PHE A 115 -8.86 13.26 1.72
C PHE A 115 -7.77 12.20 1.51
N LEU A 116 -6.84 12.43 0.57
CA LEU A 116 -5.88 11.42 0.14
C LEU A 116 -4.85 11.12 1.21
N PHE A 117 -4.37 12.12 1.94
CA PHE A 117 -3.24 11.95 2.86
C PHE A 117 -3.58 11.01 4.02
N PRO A 118 -4.70 11.19 4.75
CA PRO A 118 -5.07 10.26 5.83
C PRO A 118 -5.33 8.84 5.30
N GLU A 119 -6.04 8.72 4.18
CA GLU A 119 -6.41 7.42 3.60
C GLU A 119 -5.19 6.64 3.12
N LEU A 120 -4.28 7.28 2.37
CA LEU A 120 -3.04 6.65 1.91
C LEU A 120 -2.08 6.36 3.06
N THR A 121 -2.05 7.21 4.09
CA THR A 121 -1.30 6.94 5.32
C THR A 121 -1.81 5.66 6.00
N ARG A 122 -3.13 5.48 6.06
CA ARG A 122 -3.76 4.27 6.60
C ARG A 122 -3.44 3.06 5.74
N ILE A 123 -3.58 3.14 4.42
CA ILE A 123 -3.25 2.05 3.48
C ILE A 123 -1.80 1.59 3.68
N HIS A 124 -0.87 2.54 3.82
CA HIS A 124 0.54 2.22 4.05
C HIS A 124 0.77 1.52 5.39
N HIS A 125 0.26 2.07 6.50
CA HIS A 125 0.57 1.55 7.83
C HIS A 125 -0.30 0.36 8.27
N HIS A 126 -1.41 0.10 7.57
CA HIS A 126 -2.34 -0.95 7.92
C HIS A 126 -2.42 -2.00 6.82
N ASP A 127 -2.85 -1.63 5.62
CA ASP A 127 -3.17 -2.61 4.58
C ASP A 127 -1.92 -3.26 3.99
N LEU A 128 -0.88 -2.46 3.67
CA LEU A 128 0.40 -3.00 3.24
C LEU A 128 1.06 -3.86 4.32
N VAL A 129 0.98 -3.45 5.60
CA VAL A 129 1.50 -4.23 6.73
C VAL A 129 0.76 -5.56 6.88
N ILE A 130 -0.56 -5.60 6.67
CA ILE A 130 -1.33 -6.86 6.67
C ILE A 130 -0.86 -7.77 5.54
N ILE A 131 -0.72 -7.24 4.32
CA ILE A 131 -0.28 -8.04 3.16
C ILE A 131 1.15 -8.56 3.37
N GLU A 132 2.05 -7.73 3.93
CA GLU A 132 3.40 -8.13 4.32
C GLU A 132 3.37 -9.24 5.38
N SER A 133 2.49 -9.12 6.39
CA SER A 133 2.32 -10.16 7.41
C SER A 133 1.88 -11.50 6.81
N TRP A 134 1.00 -11.48 5.79
CA TRP A 134 0.58 -12.68 5.05
C TRP A 134 1.76 -13.29 4.29
N GLN A 135 2.57 -12.47 3.64
CA GLN A 135 3.76 -12.94 2.94
C GLN A 135 4.79 -13.54 3.91
N ASN A 136 5.03 -12.89 5.05
CA ASN A 136 5.91 -13.38 6.11
C ASN A 136 5.43 -14.72 6.67
N HIS A 137 4.12 -14.90 6.84
CA HIS A 137 3.54 -16.17 7.25
C HIS A 137 3.81 -17.28 6.23
N ILE A 138 3.64 -17.00 4.94
CA ILE A 138 3.92 -17.95 3.85
C ILE A 138 5.40 -18.32 3.81
N ASP A 139 6.29 -17.34 3.94
CA ASP A 139 7.74 -17.55 3.97
C ASP A 139 8.16 -18.37 5.19
N TRP A 140 7.54 -18.11 6.35
CA TRP A 140 7.73 -18.92 7.56
C TRP A 140 7.27 -20.36 7.36
N VAL A 141 6.04 -20.61 6.90
CA VAL A 141 5.52 -21.97 6.65
C VAL A 141 6.43 -22.73 5.69
N LYS A 142 6.90 -22.07 4.62
CA LYS A 142 7.82 -22.65 3.65
C LYS A 142 9.18 -23.02 4.26
N SER A 143 9.64 -22.28 5.27
CA SER A 143 10.90 -22.56 5.96
C SER A 143 10.83 -23.74 6.94
N LEU A 144 9.63 -24.20 7.31
CA LEU A 144 9.45 -25.24 8.33
C LEU A 144 9.92 -26.62 7.85
N PRO A 145 10.62 -27.39 8.71
CA PRO A 145 10.88 -28.81 8.45
C PRO A 145 9.58 -29.61 8.31
N PRO A 146 9.57 -30.71 7.53
CA PRO A 146 8.37 -31.53 7.32
C PRO A 146 7.73 -32.08 8.61
N ALA A 147 8.52 -32.32 9.65
CA ALA A 147 8.03 -32.75 10.96
C ALA A 147 7.23 -31.66 11.69
N GLU A 148 7.72 -30.41 11.63
CA GLU A 148 7.05 -29.26 12.23
C GLU A 148 5.80 -28.87 11.45
N LEU A 149 5.83 -28.99 10.12
CA LEU A 149 4.66 -28.73 9.28
C LEU A 149 3.52 -29.73 9.56
N LYS A 150 3.84 -31.01 9.83
CA LYS A 150 2.85 -32.00 10.27
C LYS A 150 2.28 -31.67 11.65
N LEU A 151 3.11 -31.18 12.56
CA LEU A 151 2.68 -30.76 13.90
C LEU A 151 1.77 -29.53 13.83
N LEU A 152 2.10 -28.55 12.97
CA LEU A 152 1.29 -27.38 12.71
C LEU A 152 -0.09 -27.75 12.14
N ASN A 153 -0.13 -28.66 11.17
CA ASN A 153 -1.39 -29.13 10.55
C ASN A 153 -2.27 -29.99 11.48
N SER A 154 -1.71 -30.51 12.58
CA SER A 154 -2.43 -31.34 13.56
C SER A 154 -2.75 -30.58 14.85
N ALA A 155 -2.34 -29.32 14.97
CA ALA A 155 -2.61 -28.50 16.13
C ALA A 155 -4.02 -27.90 16.06
N ASP A 156 -4.82 -28.14 17.10
CA ASP A 156 -6.11 -27.48 17.30
C ASP A 156 -5.90 -26.10 17.93
N PHE A 157 -5.84 -25.07 17.09
CA PHE A 157 -5.83 -23.68 17.54
C PHE A 157 -7.24 -23.18 17.87
N HIS A 158 -7.88 -23.82 18.87
CA HIS A 158 -9.07 -23.24 19.48
C HIS A 158 -8.66 -22.19 20.52
N ASN A 159 -8.94 -20.93 20.19
CA ASN A 159 -8.92 -19.71 21.02
C ASN A 159 -7.68 -18.82 20.91
N SER A 160 -7.90 -17.64 20.34
CA SER A 160 -7.41 -16.37 20.86
C SER A 160 -8.36 -15.28 20.36
N GLU A 161 -9.41 -14.99 21.10
CA GLU A 161 -10.13 -13.72 20.92
C GLU A 161 -9.21 -12.60 21.40
N THR A 162 -8.42 -12.05 20.48
CA THR A 162 -7.70 -10.80 20.75
C THR A 162 -8.75 -9.71 20.84
N THR A 163 -9.15 -9.36 22.05
CA THR A 163 -10.05 -8.23 22.30
C THR A 163 -9.27 -6.96 21.99
N GLN A 164 -9.35 -6.49 20.75
CA GLN A 164 -8.90 -5.14 20.43
C GLN A 164 -9.86 -4.19 21.16
N THR A 165 -9.34 -3.48 22.16
CA THR A 165 -10.00 -2.30 22.71
C THR A 165 -10.12 -1.29 21.59
N ILE A 166 -11.30 -1.24 20.97
CA ILE A 166 -11.65 -0.18 20.03
C ILE A 166 -11.78 1.09 20.87
N THR A 167 -10.73 1.90 20.89
CA THR A 167 -10.82 3.27 21.37
C THR A 167 -11.58 4.05 20.32
N ASN A 168 -12.88 4.29 20.56
CA ASN A 168 -13.73 5.13 19.74
C ASN A 168 -13.29 6.60 19.86
N SER A 169 -12.18 6.95 19.21
CA SER A 169 -11.91 8.35 18.87
C SER A 169 -12.78 8.70 17.67
N GLU A 170 -13.54 9.79 17.73
CA GLU A 170 -14.38 10.26 16.61
C GLU A 170 -13.53 10.63 15.37
N ILE A 171 -12.26 10.99 15.58
CA ILE A 171 -11.31 11.37 14.53
C ILE A 171 -10.23 10.28 14.40
N PRO A 172 -9.98 9.74 13.19
CA PRO A 172 -8.89 8.80 12.95
C PRO A 172 -7.52 9.41 13.28
N PRO A 173 -6.57 8.62 13.82
CA PRO A 173 -5.23 9.13 14.15
C PRO A 173 -4.47 9.67 12.94
N GLU A 174 -4.70 9.13 11.74
CA GLU A 174 -4.09 9.59 10.50
C GLU A 174 -4.53 11.01 10.15
N GLN A 175 -5.79 11.37 10.42
CA GLN A 175 -6.32 12.72 10.22
C GLN A 175 -5.65 13.73 11.14
N ILE A 176 -5.48 13.37 12.43
CA ILE A 176 -4.82 14.25 13.42
C ILE A 176 -3.36 14.49 13.02
N SER A 177 -2.66 13.44 12.57
CA SER A 177 -1.28 13.55 12.10
C SER A 177 -1.19 14.47 10.89
N TYR A 178 -2.11 14.33 9.93
CA TYR A 178 -2.19 15.15 8.73
C TYR A 178 -2.38 16.64 9.05
N GLU A 179 -3.38 16.98 9.88
CA GLU A 179 -3.68 18.38 10.21
C GLU A 179 -2.48 19.10 10.83
N ASN A 180 -1.73 18.43 11.72
CA ASN A 180 -0.55 18.97 12.38
C ASN A 180 0.64 19.25 11.42
N ILE A 181 0.75 18.52 10.31
CA ILE A 181 1.79 18.75 9.29
C ILE A 181 1.33 19.69 8.18
N ALA A 182 0.03 19.69 7.86
CA ALA A 182 -0.56 20.53 6.83
C ALA A 182 -0.38 22.02 7.16
N GLU A 183 -0.59 22.42 8.43
CA GLU A 183 -0.36 23.79 8.90
C GLU A 183 1.09 24.28 8.73
N LYS A 184 2.05 23.37 8.58
CA LYS A 184 3.49 23.64 8.53
C LYS A 184 4.10 23.42 7.14
N SER A 185 3.28 23.05 6.16
CA SER A 185 3.73 22.61 4.84
C SER A 185 3.14 23.48 3.74
N HIS A 186 3.91 23.69 2.69
CA HIS A 186 3.35 24.08 1.40
C HIS A 186 2.68 22.87 0.74
N PHE A 187 1.67 23.10 -0.12
CA PHE A 187 0.96 22.06 -0.89
C PHE A 187 1.87 20.96 -1.45
N TYR A 188 2.87 21.35 -2.26
CA TYR A 188 3.77 20.39 -2.89
C TYR A 188 4.64 19.64 -1.87
N SER A 189 5.06 20.29 -0.79
CA SER A 189 5.82 19.63 0.27
C SER A 189 4.96 18.58 0.99
N LEU A 190 3.68 18.87 1.20
CA LEU A 190 2.74 17.93 1.79
C LEU A 190 2.49 16.73 0.88
N ARG A 191 2.31 16.98 -0.43
CA ARG A 191 2.19 15.93 -1.44
C ARG A 191 3.43 15.04 -1.49
N ASP A 192 4.63 15.64 -1.44
CA ASP A 192 5.87 14.87 -1.53
C ASP A 192 6.18 14.08 -0.25
N GLN A 193 5.78 14.57 0.92
CA GLN A 193 5.80 13.77 2.16
C GLN A 193 5.00 12.48 2.00
N LEU A 194 3.83 12.55 1.36
CA LEU A 194 3.04 11.36 1.06
C LEU A 194 3.73 10.45 0.05
N LEU A 195 4.39 11.02 -0.97
CA LEU A 195 5.17 10.23 -1.94
C LEU A 195 6.32 9.47 -1.27
N PHE A 196 7.00 10.05 -0.29
CA PHE A 196 8.12 9.38 0.41
C PHE A 196 7.72 8.06 1.06
N MET A 197 6.46 7.91 1.46
CA MET A 197 5.93 6.67 2.03
C MET A 197 5.88 5.53 1.00
N PHE A 198 5.61 5.85 -0.27
CA PHE A 198 5.47 4.85 -1.34
C PHE A 198 6.68 4.77 -2.28
N ALA A 199 7.56 5.78 -2.24
CA ALA A 199 8.77 5.89 -3.04
C ALA A 199 9.95 6.42 -2.17
N PRO A 200 10.53 5.59 -1.28
CA PRO A 200 11.59 6.02 -0.37
C PRO A 200 12.86 6.53 -1.05
N GLU A 201 13.10 6.12 -2.30
CA GLU A 201 14.17 6.63 -3.13
C GLU A 201 14.03 8.12 -3.46
N LEU A 202 12.80 8.61 -3.67
CA LEU A 202 12.52 10.02 -3.93
C LEU A 202 12.98 10.89 -2.75
N ARG A 203 12.77 10.38 -1.52
CA ARG A 203 13.24 11.03 -0.31
C ARG A 203 14.76 11.25 -0.33
N ARG A 204 15.52 10.23 -0.76
CA ARG A 204 16.99 10.30 -0.86
C ARG A 204 17.45 11.27 -1.94
N GLU A 205 16.73 11.35 -3.05
CA GLU A 205 17.00 12.35 -4.09
C GLU A 205 16.84 13.77 -3.55
N TYR A 206 15.81 14.01 -2.73
CA TYR A 206 15.57 15.31 -2.12
C TYR A 206 16.66 15.67 -1.10
N GLU A 207 17.08 14.73 -0.26
CA GLU A 207 18.22 14.92 0.66
C GLU A 207 19.48 15.35 -0.09
N ASN A 208 19.80 14.62 -1.16
CA ASN A 208 21.00 14.90 -1.97
C ASN A 208 20.91 16.27 -2.64
N TYR A 209 19.76 16.61 -3.22
CA TYR A 209 19.53 17.93 -3.82
C TYR A 209 19.66 19.05 -2.79
N VAL A 210 19.00 18.93 -1.64
CA VAL A 210 19.05 19.92 -0.55
C VAL A 210 20.49 20.09 -0.06
N SER A 211 21.23 19.00 0.15
CA SER A 211 22.62 19.07 0.60
C SER A 211 23.51 19.81 -0.39
N GLN A 212 23.34 19.57 -1.69
CA GLN A 212 24.12 20.25 -2.73
C GLN A 212 23.80 21.75 -2.76
N LYS A 213 22.52 22.13 -2.72
CA LYS A 213 22.08 23.52 -2.79
C LYS A 213 22.41 24.32 -1.53
N ALA A 214 22.31 23.66 -0.37
CA ALA A 214 22.73 24.21 0.90
C ALA A 214 24.21 24.55 0.92
N ALA A 215 25.08 23.65 0.41
CA ALA A 215 26.51 23.89 0.33
C ALA A 215 26.85 25.13 -0.52
N ILE A 216 26.20 25.28 -1.67
CA ILE A 216 26.37 26.46 -2.56
C ILE A 216 25.90 27.74 -1.85
N SER A 217 24.83 27.65 -1.07
CA SER A 217 24.25 28.78 -0.33
C SER A 217 24.95 29.07 1.01
N GLY A 218 25.98 28.31 1.37
CA GLY A 218 26.76 28.49 2.59
C GLY A 218 26.16 27.87 3.86
N TYR A 219 25.09 27.09 3.77
CA TYR A 219 24.48 26.39 4.91
C TYR A 219 25.24 25.11 5.24
N ARG A 220 26.23 25.21 6.14
CA ARG A 220 27.15 24.10 6.48
C ARG A 220 26.51 22.95 7.27
N THR A 221 25.32 23.15 7.83
CA THR A 221 24.64 22.14 8.68
C THR A 221 23.70 21.23 7.91
N LEU A 222 23.27 21.61 6.70
CA LEU A 222 22.36 20.82 5.87
C LEU A 222 23.16 19.85 4.99
N VAL A 223 23.93 18.98 5.63
CA VAL A 223 24.66 17.89 4.97
C VAL A 223 23.84 16.61 4.98
N THR A 224 24.09 15.69 4.06
CA THR A 224 23.34 14.42 3.91
C THR A 224 23.11 13.70 5.24
N SER A 225 24.13 13.53 6.08
CA SER A 225 24.01 12.82 7.37
C SER A 225 23.00 13.46 8.34
N ASN A 226 22.82 14.79 8.27
CA ASN A 226 21.86 15.49 9.11
C ASN A 226 20.45 15.44 8.50
N LEU A 227 20.36 15.43 7.16
CA LEU A 227 19.09 15.33 6.42
C LEU A 227 18.48 13.93 6.50
N GLU A 228 19.30 12.88 6.55
CA GLU A 228 18.90 11.49 6.81
C GLU A 228 18.21 11.34 8.18
N GLN A 229 18.58 12.17 9.16
CA GLN A 229 17.97 12.19 10.50
C GLN A 229 16.79 13.18 10.60
N ALA A 230 16.60 14.03 9.61
CA ALA A 230 15.54 15.01 9.60
C ALA A 230 14.18 14.34 9.31
N SER A 231 13.09 15.00 9.72
CA SER A 231 11.76 14.55 9.35
C SER A 231 11.49 14.74 7.86
N ASP A 232 10.56 13.94 7.33
CA ASP A 232 10.06 14.06 5.96
C ASP A 232 9.55 15.49 5.67
N LEU A 233 8.82 16.07 6.63
CA LEU A 233 8.41 17.48 6.63
C LEU A 233 9.58 18.43 6.38
N THR A 234 10.68 18.23 7.08
CA THR A 234 11.86 19.11 6.98
C THR A 234 12.49 18.99 5.61
N VAL A 235 12.68 17.77 5.11
CA VAL A 235 13.33 17.54 3.82
C VAL A 235 12.48 18.03 2.67
N ALA A 236 11.18 17.76 2.66
CA ALA A 236 10.26 18.25 1.64
C ALA A 236 10.18 19.80 1.64
N ASN A 237 10.05 20.43 2.81
CA ASN A 237 10.03 21.90 2.90
C ASN A 237 11.34 22.53 2.42
N LEU A 238 12.50 21.96 2.78
CA LEU A 238 13.80 22.45 2.33
C LEU A 238 13.98 22.30 0.82
N PHE A 239 13.54 21.19 0.24
CA PHE A 239 13.58 20.97 -1.20
C PHE A 239 12.85 22.09 -1.94
N HIS A 240 11.59 22.34 -1.57
CA HIS A 240 10.79 23.39 -2.22
C HIS A 240 11.35 24.79 -1.98
N TYR A 241 11.90 25.07 -0.80
CA TYR A 241 12.58 26.33 -0.53
C TYR A 241 13.76 26.59 -1.47
N PHE A 242 14.60 25.58 -1.74
CA PHE A 242 15.71 25.71 -2.67
C PHE A 242 15.25 25.70 -4.14
N ASN A 243 14.25 24.90 -4.50
CA ASN A 243 13.76 24.81 -5.87
C ASN A 243 13.16 26.12 -6.37
N ILE A 244 12.31 26.78 -5.57
CA ILE A 244 11.71 28.09 -5.91
C ILE A 244 12.80 29.17 -6.11
N ARG A 245 13.89 29.11 -5.33
CA ARG A 245 15.02 30.03 -5.47
C ARG A 245 15.81 29.80 -6.75
N ASP A 246 16.00 28.53 -7.14
CA ASP A 246 16.66 28.19 -8.39
C ASP A 246 15.83 28.63 -9.61
N GLU A 247 14.51 28.44 -9.59
CA GLU A 247 13.60 28.83 -10.67
C GLU A 247 13.57 30.35 -10.87
N SER A 248 13.39 31.11 -9.78
CA SER A 248 13.43 32.57 -9.82
C SER A 248 14.78 33.12 -10.31
N GLN A 249 15.90 32.47 -9.99
CA GLN A 249 17.21 32.86 -10.54
C GLN A 249 17.36 32.58 -12.04
N LYS A 250 16.66 31.57 -12.58
CA LYS A 250 16.67 31.30 -14.04
C LYS A 250 15.86 32.34 -14.80
N GLU A 251 14.72 32.79 -14.27
CA GLU A 251 13.89 33.82 -14.89
C GLU A 251 14.56 35.20 -14.94
N VAL A 252 15.38 35.55 -13.95
CA VAL A 252 16.12 36.83 -13.91
C VAL A 252 17.32 36.85 -14.89
N ASN A 253 17.80 35.68 -15.31
CA ASN A 253 18.96 35.54 -16.20
C ASN A 253 18.58 35.26 -17.67
N GLN A 254 17.29 35.34 -18.02
CA GLN A 254 16.78 35.31 -19.41
C GLN A 254 16.45 36.73 -19.89
#